data_AF-A0A4Y8LH87-F1
#
_entry.id   AF-A0A4Y8LH87-F1
#
_cell.length_a   1.000
_cell.length_b   1.000
_cell.length_c   1.000
_cell.angle_alpha   90.00
_cell.angle_beta   90.00
_cell.angle_gamma   90.00
#
_symmetry.space_group_name_H-M   'P 1'
#
loop_
_entity.id
_entity.type
_entity.pdbx_description
1 polymer ?
#
loop_
_entity_poly.entity_id
_entity_poly.type
_entity_poly.pdbx_seq_one_letter_code
_entity_poly.pdbx_strand_id
1 'polypeptide(L)'
;MNPHLLEILERDIVRLLPPFDKALYTFITDAEEEIAAQCETKEEFLQQLVQQSPHTLAAKQFNLSFEQVLMMMKKIEVHIDDAMNQKLKRIKWEEKTPVKRHAGSVSSQYFLLTV
;
A
#
# COMPACT_ATOMS: atom_id res chain seq x y z
N MET A 1 4.20 9.50 11.51
CA MET A 1 4.72 8.37 10.70
C MET A 1 5.03 8.93 9.32
N ASN A 2 6.22 8.67 8.76
CA ASN A 2 6.60 9.26 7.47
C ASN A 2 5.84 8.54 6.33
N PRO A 3 5.02 9.24 5.52
CA PRO A 3 4.19 8.60 4.48
C PRO A 3 5.04 7.89 3.41
N HIS A 4 6.21 8.43 3.06
CA HIS A 4 7.10 7.79 2.08
C HIS A 4 7.71 6.48 2.60
N LEU A 5 7.91 6.38 3.91
CA LEU A 5 8.41 5.15 4.52
C LEU A 5 7.35 4.04 4.48
N LEU A 6 6.07 4.40 4.66
CA LEU A 6 4.96 3.45 4.52
C LEU A 6 4.85 2.94 3.08
N GLU A 7 4.91 3.84 2.10
CA GLU A 7 4.88 3.50 0.67
C GLU A 7 6.03 2.55 0.28
N ILE A 8 7.25 2.79 0.78
CA ILE A 8 8.40 1.91 0.53
C ILE A 8 8.17 0.52 1.16
N LEU A 9 7.68 0.46 2.40
CA LEU A 9 7.43 -0.80 3.08
C LEU A 9 6.31 -1.59 2.41
N GLU A 10 5.25 -0.92 1.98
CA GLU A 10 4.12 -1.50 1.27
C GLU A 10 4.58 -2.14 -0.04
N ARG A 11 5.34 -1.41 -0.86
CA ARG A 11 5.94 -1.95 -2.11
C ARG A 11 6.80 -3.18 -1.85
N ASP A 12 7.57 -3.17 -0.77
CA ASP A 12 8.40 -4.31 -0.38
C ASP A 12 7.57 -5.52 0.05
N ILE A 13 6.47 -5.31 0.78
CA ILE A 13 5.55 -6.36 1.21
C ILE A 13 4.84 -6.96 0.00
N VAL A 14 4.30 -6.12 -0.89
CA VAL A 14 3.64 -6.55 -2.13
C VAL A 14 4.60 -7.33 -3.02
N ARG A 15 5.88 -6.95 -3.07
CA ARG A 15 6.91 -7.70 -3.82
C ARG A 15 7.14 -9.12 -3.28
N LEU A 16 6.91 -9.34 -1.98
CA LEU A 16 7.11 -10.64 -1.32
C LEU A 16 5.86 -11.54 -1.38
N LEU A 17 4.73 -11.04 -1.89
CA LEU A 17 3.54 -11.85 -2.09
C LEU A 17 3.79 -13.00 -3.09
N PRO A 18 3.06 -14.13 -2.95
CA PRO A 18 3.05 -15.17 -3.96
C PRO A 18 2.73 -14.59 -5.36
N PRO A 19 3.29 -15.15 -6.45
CA PRO A 19 3.14 -14.57 -7.79
C PRO A 19 1.69 -14.34 -8.22
N PHE A 20 0.80 -15.27 -7.88
CA PHE A 20 -0.63 -15.14 -8.19
C PHE A 20 -1.30 -14.04 -7.37
N ASP A 21 -1.09 -14.04 -6.06
CA ASP A 21 -1.65 -13.06 -5.12
C ASP A 21 -1.18 -11.64 -5.47
N LYS A 22 0.10 -11.50 -5.82
CA LYS A 22 0.67 -10.25 -6.31
C LYS A 22 -0.02 -9.79 -7.60
N ALA A 23 -0.17 -10.69 -8.59
CA ALA A 23 -0.79 -10.34 -9.86
C ALA A 23 -2.26 -9.92 -9.68
N LEU A 24 -3.02 -10.62 -8.83
CA LEU A 24 -4.41 -10.29 -8.52
C LEU A 24 -4.51 -8.93 -7.82
N TYR A 25 -3.70 -8.72 -6.79
CA TYR A 25 -3.68 -7.48 -6.02
C TYR A 25 -3.32 -6.28 -6.92
N THR A 26 -2.20 -6.38 -7.65
CA THR A 26 -1.76 -5.31 -8.57
C THR A 26 -2.81 -5.01 -9.64
N PHE A 27 -3.44 -6.02 -10.24
CA PHE A 27 -4.49 -5.79 -11.23
C PHE A 27 -5.69 -5.00 -10.66
N ILE A 28 -6.12 -5.32 -9.43
CA ILE A 28 -7.23 -4.62 -8.78
C ILE A 28 -6.82 -3.20 -8.41
N THR A 29 -5.64 -3.02 -7.81
CA THR A 29 -5.14 -1.69 -7.41
C THR A 29 -4.90 -0.79 -8.62
N ASP A 30 -4.34 -1.30 -9.72
CA ASP A 30 -4.13 -0.53 -10.95
C ASP A 30 -5.49 -0.06 -11.52
N ALA A 31 -6.49 -0.94 -11.53
CA ALA A 31 -7.84 -0.58 -11.98
C ALA A 31 -8.51 0.45 -11.06
N GLU A 32 -8.30 0.36 -9.75
CA GLU A 32 -8.76 1.37 -8.79
C GLU A 32 -8.04 2.71 -8.98
N GLU A 33 -6.74 2.69 -9.28
CA GLU A 33 -5.93 3.89 -9.53
C GLU A 33 -6.35 4.57 -10.83
N GLU A 34 -6.69 3.82 -11.88
CA GLU A 34 -7.29 4.35 -13.11
C GLU A 34 -8.63 5.04 -12.86
N ILE A 35 -9.47 4.48 -11.99
CA ILE A 35 -10.76 5.09 -11.59
C ILE A 35 -10.49 6.35 -10.77
N ALA A 36 -9.57 6.29 -9.81
CA ALA A 36 -9.19 7.43 -8.96
C ALA A 36 -8.66 8.60 -9.79
N ALA A 37 -7.84 8.33 -10.81
CA ALA A 37 -7.29 9.36 -11.70
C ALA A 37 -8.36 10.11 -12.50
N GLN A 38 -9.55 9.54 -12.66
CA GLN A 38 -10.67 10.14 -13.40
C GLN A 38 -11.67 10.86 -12.49
N CYS A 39 -11.49 10.81 -11.18
CA CYS A 39 -12.43 11.34 -10.20
C CYS A 39 -11.81 12.51 -9.44
N GLU A 40 -12.56 13.61 -9.30
CA GLU A 40 -12.10 14.78 -8.54
C GLU A 40 -12.49 14.68 -7.06
N THR A 41 -13.56 13.93 -6.77
CA THR A 41 -14.09 13.75 -5.42
C THR A 41 -14.15 12.30 -4.99
N LYS A 42 -14.15 12.08 -3.67
CA LYS A 42 -14.29 10.75 -3.08
C LYS A 42 -15.66 10.14 -3.40
N GLU A 43 -16.70 10.95 -3.44
CA GLU A 43 -18.06 10.53 -3.77
C GLU A 43 -18.15 10.01 -5.21
N GLU A 44 -17.53 10.71 -6.17
CA GLU A 44 -17.43 10.26 -7.57
C GLU A 44 -16.65 8.95 -7.69
N PHE A 45 -15.51 8.86 -6.99
CA PHE A 45 -14.71 7.63 -6.95
C PHE A 45 -15.54 6.44 -6.48
N LEU A 46 -16.26 6.57 -5.36
CA LEU A 46 -17.10 5.49 -4.83
C LEU A 46 -18.22 5.10 -5.81
N GLN A 47 -18.84 6.06 -6.49
CA GLN A 47 -19.87 5.77 -7.49
C GLN A 47 -19.29 5.01 -8.69
N GLN A 48 -18.12 5.43 -9.19
CA GLN A 48 -17.44 4.79 -10.30
C GLN A 48 -16.96 3.38 -9.94
N LEU A 49 -16.50 3.16 -8.71
CA LEU A 49 -16.04 1.86 -8.22
C LEU A 49 -17.17 0.83 -8.18
N VAL A 50 -18.39 1.27 -7.83
CA VAL A 50 -19.59 0.42 -7.89
C VAL A 50 -19.98 0.10 -9.34
N GLN A 51 -19.85 1.06 -10.25
CA GLN A 51 -20.23 0.87 -11.67
C GLN A 51 -19.25 -0.03 -12.43
N GLN A 52 -17.95 0.20 -12.28
CA GLN A 52 -16.91 -0.51 -13.03
C GLN A 52 -16.48 -1.82 -12.33
N SER A 53 -16.65 -1.91 -11.00
CA SER A 53 -16.30 -3.06 -10.15
C SER A 53 -14.99 -3.75 -10.53
N PRO A 54 -13.84 -3.21 -10.07
CA PRO A 54 -12.51 -3.80 -10.29
C PRO A 54 -12.45 -5.29 -9.96
N HIS A 55 -13.13 -5.73 -8.90
CA HIS A 55 -13.22 -7.15 -8.53
C HIS A 55 -13.94 -8.01 -9.58
N THR A 56 -14.95 -7.47 -10.26
CA THR A 56 -15.65 -8.17 -11.35
C THR A 56 -14.77 -8.28 -12.58
N LEU A 57 -13.96 -7.25 -12.87
CA LEU A 57 -12.97 -7.29 -13.94
C LEU A 57 -11.88 -8.33 -13.65
N ALA A 58 -11.38 -8.35 -12.42
CA ALA A 58 -10.41 -9.34 -11.96
C ALA A 58 -10.96 -10.78 -12.05
N ALA A 59 -12.22 -10.99 -11.66
CA ALA A 59 -12.87 -12.30 -11.76
C ALA A 59 -12.86 -12.83 -13.21
N LYS A 60 -13.16 -11.96 -14.19
CA LYS A 60 -13.09 -12.31 -15.62
C LYS A 60 -11.65 -12.58 -16.07
N GLN A 61 -10.70 -11.72 -15.69
CA GLN A 61 -9.30 -11.81 -16.12
C GLN A 61 -8.60 -13.08 -15.60
N PHE A 62 -8.84 -13.42 -14.34
CA PHE A 62 -8.22 -14.58 -13.68
C PHE A 62 -9.07 -15.85 -13.74
N ASN A 63 -10.22 -15.79 -14.43
CA ASN A 63 -11.16 -16.89 -14.59
C ASN A 63 -11.62 -17.47 -13.21
N LEU A 64 -11.85 -16.56 -12.26
CA LEU A 64 -12.32 -16.82 -10.90
C LEU A 64 -13.78 -16.39 -10.74
N SER A 65 -14.46 -16.90 -9.71
CA SER A 65 -15.74 -16.32 -9.30
C SER A 65 -15.51 -14.99 -8.57
N PHE A 66 -16.52 -14.13 -8.60
CA PHE A 66 -16.50 -12.87 -7.85
C PHE A 66 -16.26 -13.08 -6.35
N GLU A 67 -16.88 -14.12 -5.77
CA GLU A 67 -16.70 -14.50 -4.36
C GLU A 67 -15.25 -14.94 -4.07
N GLN A 68 -14.65 -15.73 -4.97
CA GLN A 68 -13.25 -16.12 -4.85
C GLN A 68 -12.33 -14.91 -4.88
N VAL A 69 -12.54 -13.97 -5.79
CA VAL A 69 -11.75 -12.74 -5.86
C VAL A 69 -11.87 -11.92 -4.57
N LEU A 70 -13.07 -11.71 -4.05
CA LEU A 70 -13.26 -10.98 -2.79
C LEU A 70 -12.57 -11.67 -1.61
N MET A 71 -12.70 -13.00 -1.52
CA MET A 71 -12.07 -13.76 -0.45
C MET A 71 -10.54 -13.71 -0.55
N MET A 72 -10.00 -13.81 -1.76
CA MET A 72 -8.56 -13.73 -2.00
C MET A 72 -8.03 -12.33 -1.73
N MET A 73 -8.72 -11.28 -2.20
CA MET A 73 -8.34 -9.88 -1.95
C MET A 73 -8.28 -9.60 -0.45
N LYS A 74 -9.33 -9.96 0.30
CA LYS A 74 -9.35 -9.80 1.76
C LYS A 74 -8.22 -10.55 2.45
N LYS A 75 -7.89 -11.76 1.99
CA LYS A 75 -6.76 -12.53 2.53
C LYS A 75 -5.42 -11.83 2.25
N ILE A 76 -5.26 -11.26 1.07
CA ILE A 76 -4.05 -10.53 0.68
C ILE A 76 -3.90 -9.27 1.53
N GLU A 77 -4.98 -8.47 1.68
CA GLU A 77 -5.00 -7.27 2.53
C GLU A 77 -4.61 -7.59 3.97
N VAL A 78 -5.20 -8.62 4.58
CA VAL A 78 -4.85 -9.06 5.94
C VAL A 78 -3.36 -9.44 6.03
N HIS A 79 -2.84 -10.16 5.03
CA HIS A 79 -1.43 -10.52 5.01
C HIS A 79 -0.51 -9.29 4.87
N ILE A 80 -0.88 -8.32 4.04
CA ILE A 80 -0.14 -7.06 3.88
C ILE A 80 -0.13 -6.29 5.21
N ASP A 81 -1.28 -6.14 5.85
CA ASP A 81 -1.44 -5.45 7.13
C ASP A 81 -0.61 -6.12 8.23
N ASP A 82 -0.65 -7.45 8.33
CA ASP A 82 0.13 -8.20 9.31
C ASP A 82 1.63 -8.03 9.06
N ALA A 83 2.08 -8.12 7.81
CA ALA A 83 3.48 -7.91 7.43
C ALA A 83 3.94 -6.48 7.70
N MET A 84 3.08 -5.49 7.44
CA MET A 84 3.32 -4.07 7.73
C MET A 84 3.47 -3.85 9.23
N ASN A 85 2.54 -4.35 10.02
CA ASN A 85 2.58 -4.27 11.49
C ASN A 85 3.83 -4.93 12.07
N GLN A 86 4.27 -6.07 11.52
CA GLN A 86 5.51 -6.71 11.94
C GLN A 86 6.75 -5.88 11.59
N LYS A 87 6.81 -5.31 10.39
CA LYS A 87 7.92 -4.42 9.98
C LYS A 87 7.96 -3.16 10.83
N LEU A 88 6.82 -2.51 11.07
CA LEU A 88 6.72 -1.32 11.92
C LEU A 88 7.16 -1.59 13.36
N LYS A 89 6.85 -2.76 13.93
CA LYS A 89 7.33 -3.17 15.27
C LYS A 89 8.85 -3.36 15.34
N ARG A 90 9.49 -3.73 14.22
CA ARG A 90 10.95 -3.92 14.14
C ARG A 90 11.70 -2.63 13.88
N ILE A 91 11.05 -1.63 13.29
CA ILE A 91 11.64 -0.31 13.05
C ILE A 91 11.79 0.41 14.39
N LYS A 92 13.03 0.49 14.87
CA LYS A 92 13.39 1.40 15.94
C LYS A 92 13.51 2.80 15.36
N TRP A 93 12.58 3.67 15.72
CA TRP A 93 12.72 5.11 15.46
C TRP A 93 13.77 5.65 16.43
N GLU A 94 15.04 5.66 16.01
CA GLU A 94 16.06 6.40 16.76
C GLU A 94 15.96 7.88 16.38
N GLU A 95 15.37 8.66 17.28
CA GLU A 95 15.37 10.11 17.20
C GLU A 95 16.80 10.60 17.45
N LYS A 96 17.56 10.86 16.37
CA LYS A 96 18.85 11.54 16.50
C LYS A 96 18.60 12.97 16.92
N THR A 97 18.66 13.22 18.23
CA THR A 97 18.80 14.57 18.75
C THR A 97 20.02 15.20 18.09
N PRO A 98 19.87 16.31 17.34
CA PRO A 98 21.01 16.97 16.75
C PRO A 98 21.92 17.42 17.90
N VAL A 99 23.09 16.80 18.02
CA VAL A 99 24.18 17.33 18.85
C VAL A 99 24.46 18.70 18.26
N LYS A 100 24.05 19.76 18.96
CA LYS A 100 24.15 21.16 18.53
C LYS A 100 25.51 21.41 17.87
N ARG A 101 25.56 21.46 16.54
CA ARG A 101 26.67 22.01 15.77
C ARG A 101 26.19 23.33 15.18
N HIS A 102 26.63 24.40 15.82
CA HIS A 102 26.58 25.81 15.44
C HIS A 102 25.23 26.42 15.04
N ALA A 103 24.97 27.60 15.63
CA ALA A 103 23.83 28.45 15.31
C ALA A 103 23.89 28.87 13.82
N GLY A 104 23.04 28.28 12.99
CA GLY A 104 22.92 28.66 11.57
C GLY A 104 22.51 27.55 10.61
N SER A 105 22.52 26.28 11.01
CA SER A 105 22.17 25.18 10.09
C SER A 105 20.69 24.80 10.20
N VAL A 106 20.00 24.79 9.05
CA VAL A 106 18.66 24.23 8.86
C VAL A 106 18.63 22.80 9.43
N SER A 107 17.73 22.57 10.39
CA SER A 107 17.49 21.27 11.02
C SER A 107 16.97 20.27 9.99
N SER A 108 17.86 19.54 9.32
CA SER A 108 17.48 18.37 8.53
C SER A 108 17.35 17.18 9.48
N GLN A 109 16.12 16.67 9.64
CA GLN A 109 15.86 15.45 10.40
C GLN A 109 16.29 14.25 9.56
N TYR A 110 17.39 13.62 9.94
CA TYR A 110 17.87 12.38 9.32
C TYR A 110 17.36 11.19 10.11
N PHE A 111 16.61 10.30 9.46
CA PHE A 111 16.18 9.02 10.03
C PHE A 111 17.06 7.90 9.46
N LEU A 112 17.68 7.11 10.33
CA LEU A 112 18.46 5.93 9.95
C LEU A 112 17.56 4.70 10.05
N LEU A 113 17.43 3.99 8.94
CA LEU A 113 16.79 2.68 8.88
C LEU A 113 17.88 1.61 9.03
N THR A 114 17.81 0.82 10.10
CA THR A 114 18.51 -0.47 10.18
C THR A 114 17.47 -1.57 9.99
N VAL A 115 17.63 -2.34 8.91
CA VAL A 115 16.80 -3.51 8.53
C VAL A 115 17.43 -4.78 9.06
#